data_AF-A0A4P9THJ4-F1
#
_entry.id   AF-A0A4P9THJ4-F1
#
_cell.length_a   1.000
_cell.length_b   1.000
_cell.length_c   1.000
_cell.angle_alpha   90.00
_cell.angle_beta   90.00
_cell.angle_gamma   90.00
#
_symmetry.space_group_name_H-M   'P 1'
#
loop_
_entity.id
_entity.type
_entity.pdbx_description
1 polymer ?
#
loop_
_entity_poly.entity_id
_entity_poly.type
_entity_poly.pdbx_seq_one_letter_code
_entity_poly.pdbx_strand_id
1 'polypeptide(L)' 'MSVQTADLRAAADAVPSHPIVHDARLVDRQDVGGDRVLEVDLGPTVDRVSPGVLRTLAKCDCGIATVQPQGEFLVAIVE' A
#
# COMPACT_ATOMS: atom_id res chain seq x y z
N MET A 1 -9.06 -15.33 -20.24
CA MET A 1 -9.16 -14.88 -18.83
C MET A 1 -8.50 -13.51 -18.76
N SER A 2 -9.27 -12.47 -18.47
CA SER A 2 -8.70 -11.14 -18.23
C SER A 2 -8.02 -11.18 -16.89
N VAL A 3 -6.69 -11.09 -16.85
CA VAL A 3 -5.98 -10.86 -15.60
C VAL A 3 -6.39 -9.45 -15.17
N GLN A 4 -7.25 -9.35 -14.14
CA GLN A 4 -7.46 -8.09 -13.46
C GLN A 4 -6.10 -7.67 -12.94
N THR A 5 -5.55 -6.63 -13.57
CA THR A 5 -4.29 -6.00 -13.17
C THR A 5 -4.61 -5.11 -11.99
N ALA A 6 -3.82 -5.20 -10.92
CA ALA A 6 -4.03 -4.41 -9.72
C ALA A 6 -4.19 -2.92 -10.06
N ASP A 7 -5.24 -2.28 -9.53
CA ASP A 7 -5.46 -0.85 -9.73
C ASP A 7 -4.78 -0.06 -8.61
N LEU A 8 -3.45 0.00 -8.69
CA LEU A 8 -2.62 0.71 -7.73
C LEU A 8 -2.96 2.20 -7.65
N ARG A 9 -3.51 2.77 -8.72
CA ARG A 9 -3.92 4.18 -8.74
C ARG A 9 -5.20 4.38 -7.93
N ALA A 10 -6.21 3.53 -8.12
CA ALA A 10 -7.41 3.57 -7.30
C ALA A 10 -7.09 3.29 -5.82
N ALA A 11 -6.13 2.39 -5.54
CA ALA A 11 -5.65 2.16 -4.19
C ALA A 11 -4.96 3.39 -3.59
N ALA A 12 -4.09 4.07 -4.34
CA ALA A 12 -3.42 5.30 -3.92
C ALA A 12 -4.41 6.42 -3.60
N ASP A 13 -5.54 6.50 -4.31
CA ASP A 13 -6.58 7.49 -4.05
C ASP A 13 -7.45 7.12 -2.84
N ALA A 14 -7.70 5.83 -2.59
CA ALA A 14 -8.63 5.36 -1.56
C ALA A 14 -7.98 5.16 -0.18
N VAL A 15 -6.75 4.65 -0.13
CA VAL A 15 -6.04 4.29 1.11
C VAL A 15 -5.80 5.50 2.05
N PRO A 16 -5.43 6.71 1.57
CA PRO A 16 -5.25 7.89 2.42
C PRO A 16 -6.48 8.30 3.24
N SER A 17 -7.68 7.84 2.84
CA SER A 17 -8.91 8.11 3.58
C SER A 17 -8.98 7.39 4.93
N HIS A 18 -8.09 6.43 5.19
CA HIS A 18 -8.08 5.68 6.44
C HIS A 18 -7.28 6.42 7.53
N PRO A 19 -7.81 6.60 8.75
CA PRO A 19 -7.20 7.43 9.80
C PRO A 19 -5.83 7.00 10.34
N ILE A 20 -5.33 5.84 9.92
CA ILE A 20 -4.02 5.32 10.34
C ILE A 20 -2.98 5.47 9.23
N VAL A 21 -3.40 5.86 8.04
CA VAL A 21 -2.53 6.09 6.90
C VAL A 21 -2.03 7.52 7.03
N HIS A 22 -0.72 7.66 7.12
CA HIS A 22 -0.04 8.94 7.14
C HIS A 22 0.16 9.46 5.72
N ASP A 23 0.62 8.60 4.82
CA ASP A 23 0.83 8.91 3.41
C ASP A 23 0.60 7.65 2.55
N ALA A 24 0.27 7.85 1.28
CA ALA A 24 0.25 6.77 0.29
C ALA A 24 0.67 7.30 -1.08
N ARG A 25 1.70 6.68 -1.67
CA ARG A 25 2.30 7.17 -2.92
C ARG A 25 2.72 6.04 -3.85
N LEU A 26 2.55 6.28 -5.15
CA LEU A 26 3.08 5.40 -6.19
C LEU A 26 4.55 5.70 -6.39
N VAL A 27 5.39 4.68 -6.29
CA VAL A 27 6.83 4.77 -6.52
C VAL A 27 7.26 3.73 -7.53
N ASP A 28 8.24 4.10 -8.34
CA ASP A 28 8.90 3.16 -9.25
C ASP A 28 10.07 2.52 -8.50
N ARG A 29 9.96 1.23 -8.16
CA ARG A 29 11.00 0.55 -7.37
C ARG A 29 11.94 -0.20 -8.30
N GLN A 30 13.14 0.37 -8.50
CA GLN A 30 14.17 -0.26 -9.32
C GLN A 30 14.63 -1.62 -8.76
N ASP A 31 14.52 -1.78 -7.43
CA ASP A 31 14.86 -3.01 -6.71
C ASP A 31 13.93 -4.20 -7.04
N VAL A 32 12.74 -3.92 -7.60
CA VAL A 32 11.70 -4.90 -7.95
C VAL A 32 11.46 -4.84 -9.45
N GLY A 33 12.53 -4.89 -10.24
CA GLY A 33 12.46 -4.96 -11.71
C GLY A 33 11.93 -3.69 -12.39
N GLY A 34 11.80 -2.57 -11.66
CA GLY A 34 11.19 -1.35 -12.18
C GLY A 34 9.67 -1.34 -12.13
N ASP A 35 9.05 -2.27 -11.42
CA ASP A 35 7.60 -2.29 -11.23
C ASP A 35 7.16 -1.11 -10.37
N ARG A 36 5.99 -0.58 -10.73
CA ARG A 36 5.34 0.49 -10.00
C ARG A 36 4.62 -0.13 -8.82
N VAL A 37 4.93 0.32 -7.62
CA VAL A 37 4.33 -0.17 -6.38
C VAL A 37 3.68 0.99 -5.64
N LEU A 38 2.71 0.66 -4.78
CA LEU A 38 2.14 1.63 -3.85
C LEU A 38 2.82 1.47 -2.49
N GLU A 39 3.53 2.51 -2.05
CA GLU A 39 4.02 2.65 -0.69
C GLU A 39 2.93 3.29 0.17
N VAL A 40 2.57 2.64 1.26
CA VAL A 40 1.62 3.13 2.25
C VAL A 40 2.34 3.31 3.57
N ASP A 41 2.48 4.55 4.00
CA ASP A 41 3.06 4.91 5.28
C ASP A 41 1.94 4.89 6.33
N LEU A 42 2.02 3.97 7.27
CA LEU A 42 1.11 3.92 8.41
C LEU A 42 1.70 4.76 9.54
N GLY A 43 0.84 5.53 10.20
CA GLY A 43 1.20 6.54 11.18
C GLY A 43 2.04 6.00 12.35
N PRO A 44 2.65 6.93 13.12
CA PRO A 44 3.51 6.57 14.22
C PRO A 44 2.74 5.72 15.24
N THR A 45 3.40 4.71 15.83
CA THR A 45 2.85 3.74 16.78
C THR A 45 2.01 2.58 16.21
N VAL A 46 1.79 2.53 14.89
CA VAL A 46 1.12 1.40 14.25
C VAL A 46 2.10 0.23 14.07
N ASP A 47 1.77 -0.94 14.61
CA ASP A 47 2.59 -2.16 14.53
C ASP A 47 2.11 -3.14 13.45
N ARG A 48 0.93 -2.90 12.86
CA ARG A 48 0.32 -3.74 11.83
C ARG A 48 -0.56 -2.96 10.87
N VAL A 49 -0.68 -3.46 9.64
CA VAL A 49 -1.66 -2.96 8.67
C VAL A 49 -3.07 -3.26 9.18
N SER A 50 -3.96 -2.25 9.24
CA SER A 50 -5.31 -2.51 9.73
C SER A 50 -6.14 -3.32 8.73
N PRO A 51 -7.13 -4.09 9.23
CA PRO A 51 -8.11 -4.74 8.37
C PRO A 51 -8.87 -3.78 7.44
N GLY A 52 -9.03 -2.51 7.83
CA GLY A 52 -9.68 -1.49 7.00
C GLY A 52 -8.84 -1.10 5.78
N VAL A 53 -7.52 -0.95 5.96
CA VAL A 53 -6.58 -0.74 4.86
C VAL A 53 -6.55 -1.97 3.95
N LEU A 54 -6.43 -3.18 4.51
CA LEU A 54 -6.47 -4.44 3.75
C LEU A 54 -7.73 -4.59 2.90
N ARG A 55 -8.91 -4.27 3.47
CA ARG A 55 -10.17 -4.29 2.73
C ARG A 55 -10.20 -3.27 1.60
N THR A 56 -9.57 -2.12 1.79
CA THR A 56 -9.51 -1.07 0.75
C THR A 56 -8.62 -1.52 -0.40
N LEU A 57 -7.44 -2.07 -0.10
CA LEU A 57 -6.54 -2.67 -1.10
C LEU A 57 -7.23 -3.81 -1.87
N ALA A 58 -7.94 -4.70 -1.17
CA ALA A 58 -8.66 -5.81 -1.80
C ALA A 58 -9.78 -5.36 -2.75
N LYS A 59 -10.38 -4.17 -2.56
CA LYS A 59 -11.37 -3.61 -3.50
C LYS A 59 -10.73 -3.12 -4.80
N CYS A 60 -9.42 -2.88 -4.79
CA CYS A 60 -8.63 -2.44 -5.93
C CYS A 60 -7.81 -3.59 -6.52
N ASP A 61 -8.13 -4.84 -6.15
CA ASP A 61 -7.38 -6.05 -6.53
C ASP A 61 -5.87 -5.96 -6.17
N CYS A 62 -5.53 -5.21 -5.12
CA CYS A 62 -4.15 -5.00 -4.68
C CYS A 62 -3.79 -5.91 -3.50
N GLY A 63 -2.59 -6.48 -3.54
CA GLY A 63 -1.99 -7.29 -2.48
C GLY A 63 -0.90 -6.53 -1.71
N ILE A 64 -0.49 -7.05 -0.55
CA ILE A 64 0.68 -6.55 0.16
C ILE A 64 1.87 -7.45 -0.17
N ALA A 65 2.88 -6.90 -0.81
CA ALA A 65 4.13 -7.57 -1.13
C ALA A 65 5.03 -7.67 0.12
N THR A 66 5.17 -6.58 0.87
CA THR A 66 5.97 -6.56 2.10
C THR A 66 5.50 -5.48 3.06
N VAL A 67 5.81 -5.65 4.34
CA VAL A 67 5.58 -4.66 5.40
C VAL A 67 6.85 -4.55 6.22
N GLN A 68 7.35 -3.33 6.40
CA GLN A 68 8.60 -3.08 7.11
C GLN A 68 8.53 -1.80 7.96
N PRO A 69 9.14 -1.79 9.15
CA PRO A 69 9.27 -0.57 9.94
C PRO A 69 10.32 0.39 9.31
N GLN A 70 9.98 1.68 9.23
CA GLN A 70 10.90 2.76 8.83
C GLN A 70 10.82 3.93 9.81
N GLY A 71 11.83 4.02 10.69
CA GLY A 71 11.82 5.01 11.77
C GLY A 71 10.63 4.79 12.70
N GLU A 72 9.76 5.80 12.81
CA GLU A 72 8.54 5.73 13.62
C GLU A 72 7.33 5.15 12.87
N PHE A 73 7.44 4.97 11.54
CA PHE A 73 6.33 4.55 10.67
C PHE A 73 6.42 3.07 10.30
N LEU A 74 5.26 2.48 9.96
CA LEU A 74 5.19 1.15 9.37
C LEU A 74 4.82 1.29 7.89
N VAL A 75 5.71 0.85 7.01
CA VAL A 75 5.55 1.01 5.55
C VAL A 75 5.08 -0.31 4.95
N ALA A 76 3.93 -0.30 4.29
CA ALA A 76 3.42 -1.41 3.50
C ALA A 76 3.65 -1.15 2.01
N ILE A 77 4.18 -2.15 1.31
CA ILE A 77 4.41 -2.11 -0.14
C ILE A 77 3.35 -2.99 -0.80
N VAL A 78 2.67 -2.42 -1.78
CA VAL A 78 1.48 -2.97 -2.41
C VAL A 78 1.71 -3.16 -3.91
N GLU A 79 1.28 -4.31 -4.43
CA GLU A 79 1.38 -4.75 -5.83
C GLU A 79 0.05 -5.29 -6.38
#